data_AF-A0A353B7F5-F1
#
_entry.id   AF-A0A353B7F5-F1
#
_cell.length_a   1.000
_cell.length_b   1.000
_cell.length_c   1.000
_cell.angle_alpha   90.00
_cell.angle_beta   90.00
_cell.angle_gamma   90.00
#
_symmetry.space_group_name_H-M   'P 1'
#
loop_
_entity.id
_entity.type
_entity.pdbx_description
1 polymer ?
#
loop_
_entity_poly.entity_id
_entity_poly.type
_entity_poly.pdbx_seq_one_letter_code
_entity_poly.pdbx_strand_id
1 'polypeptide(L)'
;MSRALAWRNWCHKQGLECHLDIDGSTKWGKAAFRGLDAIAIPLNNIDAFEGTEKQKTHAIERVHKLTQVGVLSLVYRRKGRLYHALSSLRGTTRERCLMHYEGRWHAVAEADVHACFWSVLASRVGCPDLIKALQKREFYSSLRGDFEGSDGDLKVEVQRQCLFWRDARLSERPIWRRLCRLYPLLATLITKLRRQNGVTDLAAFLMRSEAKTMVDGVLPSINFPAVGLHDGVLTPSSCAASAAQTISKLARADWGFAPAVRAK
;
A
#
# COMPACT_ATOMS: atom_id res chain seq x y z
N MET A 1 25.39 13.84 -16.76
CA MET A 1 24.07 14.12 -16.13
C MET A 1 23.09 13.05 -16.56
N SER A 2 22.42 12.35 -15.63
CA SER A 2 21.47 11.28 -15.99
C SER A 2 20.19 11.85 -16.62
N ARG A 3 19.52 11.09 -17.50
CA ARG A 3 18.23 11.50 -18.09
C ARG A 3 17.16 11.83 -17.04
N ALA A 4 17.16 11.08 -15.92
CA ALA A 4 16.28 11.31 -14.78
C ALA A 4 16.49 12.69 -14.14
N LEU A 5 17.75 13.08 -13.92
CA LEU A 5 18.10 14.40 -13.37
C LEU A 5 17.74 15.54 -14.34
N ALA A 6 17.94 15.32 -15.65
CA ALA A 6 17.53 16.28 -16.68
C ALA A 6 16.01 16.51 -16.71
N TRP A 7 15.24 15.42 -16.68
CA TRP A 7 13.78 15.49 -16.64
C TRP A 7 13.28 16.23 -15.40
N ARG A 8 13.80 15.90 -14.22
CA ARG A 8 13.42 16.57 -12.97
C ARG A 8 13.72 18.06 -13.00
N ASN A 9 14.93 18.43 -13.41
CA ASN A 9 15.34 19.84 -13.49
C ASN A 9 14.47 20.61 -14.48
N TRP A 10 14.06 19.97 -15.59
CA TRP A 10 13.11 20.55 -16.53
C TRP A 10 11.73 20.74 -15.89
N CYS A 11 11.15 19.71 -15.25
CA CYS A 11 9.86 19.84 -14.54
C CYS A 11 9.89 20.99 -13.52
N HIS A 12 10.94 21.09 -12.72
CA HIS A 12 11.09 22.15 -11.74
C HIS A 12 11.15 23.54 -12.37
N LYS A 13 11.95 23.71 -13.44
CA LYS A 13 12.02 24.97 -14.20
C LYS A 13 10.68 25.37 -14.83
N GLN A 14 9.84 24.41 -15.19
CA GLN A 14 8.53 24.65 -15.77
C GLN A 14 7.39 24.77 -14.73
N GLY A 15 7.70 24.65 -13.42
CA GLY A 15 6.67 24.64 -12.38
C GLY A 15 5.75 23.42 -12.43
N LEU A 16 6.18 22.32 -13.05
CA LEU A 16 5.41 21.08 -13.19
C LEU A 16 5.65 20.13 -12.02
N GLU A 17 4.62 19.37 -11.63
CA GLU A 17 4.75 18.32 -10.63
C GLU A 17 5.73 17.24 -11.10
N CYS A 18 6.78 16.98 -10.32
CA CYS A 18 7.70 15.89 -10.60
C CYS A 18 7.32 14.67 -9.78
N HIS A 19 6.92 13.60 -10.46
CA HIS A 19 6.59 12.32 -9.85
C HIS A 19 7.81 11.41 -9.64
N LEU A 20 9.03 11.94 -9.74
CA LEU A 20 10.28 11.20 -9.62
C LEU A 20 11.20 11.92 -8.62
N ASP A 21 11.68 11.18 -7.63
CA ASP A 21 12.67 11.65 -6.68
C ASP A 21 13.88 10.71 -6.68
N ILE A 22 15.06 11.30 -6.74
CA ILE A 22 16.37 10.63 -6.82
C ILE A 22 17.37 11.18 -5.81
N ASP A 23 16.99 12.19 -5.02
CA ASP A 23 17.89 12.87 -4.05
C ASP A 23 17.18 13.34 -2.76
N GLY A 24 15.90 13.05 -2.60
CA GLY A 24 15.12 13.42 -1.42
C GLY A 24 14.69 14.88 -1.42
N SER A 25 14.56 15.49 -2.61
CA SER A 25 14.09 16.88 -2.74
C SER A 25 12.62 17.06 -2.37
N THR A 26 11.82 16.00 -2.41
CA THR A 26 10.42 16.02 -1.95
C THR A 26 10.29 15.50 -0.52
N LYS A 27 9.26 15.93 0.22
CA LYS A 27 9.00 15.44 1.59
C LYS A 27 8.84 13.92 1.64
N TRP A 28 8.14 13.35 0.66
CA TRP A 28 7.91 11.91 0.56
C TRP A 28 9.16 11.15 0.11
N GLY A 29 9.95 11.70 -0.81
CA GLY A 29 11.19 11.10 -1.28
C GLY A 29 12.24 11.08 -0.17
N LYS A 30 12.41 12.20 0.54
CA LYS A 30 13.27 12.29 1.72
C LYS A 30 12.92 11.24 2.78
N ALA A 31 11.65 11.09 3.09
CA ALA A 31 11.19 10.11 4.07
C ALA A 31 11.41 8.67 3.59
N ALA A 32 11.13 8.38 2.31
CA ALA A 32 11.39 7.07 1.71
C ALA A 32 12.88 6.73 1.69
N PHE A 33 13.76 7.67 1.32
CA PHE A 33 15.21 7.45 1.32
C PHE A 33 15.77 7.17 2.71
N ARG A 34 15.29 7.87 3.75
CA ARG A 34 15.67 7.53 5.14
C ARG A 34 15.41 6.05 5.48
N GLY A 35 14.31 5.47 4.99
CA GLY A 35 14.02 4.05 5.19
C GLY A 35 14.82 3.13 4.28
N LEU A 36 15.03 3.51 3.01
CA LEU A 36 15.80 2.71 2.04
C LEU A 36 17.29 2.65 2.40
N ASP A 37 17.86 3.73 2.92
CA ASP A 37 19.26 3.79 3.36
C ASP A 37 19.50 2.97 4.65
N ALA A 38 18.44 2.76 5.44
CA ALA A 38 18.50 2.03 6.69
C ALA A 38 18.22 0.53 6.54
N ILE A 39 17.79 0.05 5.37
CA ILE A 39 17.37 -1.35 5.21
C ILE A 39 18.49 -2.23 4.65
N ALA A 40 18.66 -3.41 5.25
CA ALA A 40 19.48 -4.50 4.73
C ALA A 40 18.59 -5.60 4.15
N ILE A 41 18.81 -5.93 2.88
CA ILE A 41 18.16 -7.05 2.19
C ILE A 41 19.05 -8.28 2.37
N PRO A 42 18.52 -9.43 2.87
CA PRO A 42 19.34 -10.62 3.09
C PRO A 42 19.79 -11.21 1.75
N LEU A 43 21.09 -11.12 1.48
CA LEU A 43 21.72 -11.65 0.26
C LEU A 43 21.96 -13.16 0.31
N ASN A 44 22.17 -13.69 1.51
CA ASN A 44 22.77 -15.01 1.72
C ASN A 44 21.76 -16.15 1.78
N ASN A 45 20.46 -15.88 1.61
CA ASN A 45 19.36 -16.84 1.86
C ASN A 45 18.42 -17.02 0.67
N ILE A 46 18.90 -16.80 -0.55
CA ILE A 46 18.07 -16.97 -1.74
C ILE A 46 17.85 -18.47 -2.06
N ASP A 47 18.70 -19.35 -1.53
CA ASP A 47 18.53 -20.81 -1.64
C ASP A 47 17.34 -21.35 -0.84
N ALA A 48 16.92 -20.63 0.22
CA ALA A 48 15.73 -20.94 1.03
C ALA A 48 14.41 -20.47 0.39
N PHE A 49 14.42 -20.14 -0.90
CA PHE A 49 13.23 -19.80 -1.65
C PHE A 49 12.54 -21.08 -2.13
N GLU A 50 11.34 -21.36 -1.62
CA GLU A 50 10.49 -22.44 -2.12
C GLU A 50 9.76 -21.95 -3.38
N GLY A 51 9.90 -22.69 -4.48
CA GLY A 51 9.34 -22.31 -5.77
C GLY A 51 10.03 -23.05 -6.92
N THR A 52 9.49 -22.89 -8.13
CA THR A 52 10.12 -23.46 -9.33
C THR A 52 11.48 -22.83 -9.57
N GLU A 53 12.39 -23.54 -10.24
CA GLU A 53 13.74 -23.06 -10.54
C GLU A 53 13.74 -21.67 -11.20
N LYS A 54 12.83 -21.45 -12.17
CA LYS A 54 12.59 -20.14 -12.79
C LYS A 54 12.17 -19.06 -11.78
N GLN A 55 11.32 -19.39 -10.80
CA GLN A 55 10.92 -18.42 -9.76
C GLN A 55 12.08 -18.08 -8.83
N LYS A 56 12.93 -19.06 -8.50
CA LYS A 56 14.15 -18.84 -7.71
C LYS A 56 15.11 -17.93 -8.46
N THR A 57 15.44 -18.22 -9.73
CA THR A 57 16.31 -17.37 -10.56
C THR A 57 15.79 -15.93 -10.66
N HIS A 58 14.49 -15.74 -10.92
CA HIS A 58 13.89 -14.40 -10.96
C HIS A 58 13.88 -13.67 -9.61
N ALA A 59 13.91 -14.39 -8.48
CA ALA A 59 14.03 -13.81 -7.15
C ALA A 59 15.48 -13.41 -6.87
N ILE A 60 16.44 -14.28 -7.22
CA ILE A 60 17.88 -14.02 -7.15
C ILE A 60 18.24 -12.76 -7.92
N GLU A 61 17.88 -12.71 -9.21
CA GLU A 61 18.17 -11.56 -10.07
C GLU A 61 17.57 -10.26 -9.54
N ARG A 62 16.38 -10.32 -8.91
CA ARG A 62 15.76 -9.15 -8.30
C ARG A 62 16.55 -8.68 -7.08
N VAL A 63 16.89 -9.58 -6.16
CA VAL A 63 17.67 -9.25 -4.96
C VAL A 63 19.06 -8.74 -5.35
N HIS A 64 19.73 -9.38 -6.32
CA HIS A 64 21.02 -8.93 -6.86
C HIS A 64 20.95 -7.52 -7.48
N LYS A 65 19.90 -7.24 -8.30
CA LYS A 65 19.68 -5.90 -8.87
C LYS A 65 19.46 -4.82 -7.81
N LEU A 66 18.94 -5.20 -6.64
CA LEU A 66 18.71 -4.27 -5.52
C LEU A 66 19.95 -4.02 -4.65
N THR A 67 21.03 -4.79 -4.83
CA THR A 67 22.13 -4.86 -3.85
C THR A 67 23.52 -4.70 -4.46
N GLN A 68 23.76 -5.20 -5.67
CA GLN A 68 25.07 -5.08 -6.35
C GLN A 68 25.29 -3.74 -7.06
N VAL A 69 24.24 -2.96 -7.29
CA VAL A 69 24.32 -1.61 -7.90
C VAL A 69 24.03 -0.52 -6.85
N GLY A 70 24.06 -0.89 -5.56
CA GLY A 70 23.33 -0.18 -4.52
C GLY A 70 21.82 -0.35 -4.69
N VAL A 71 21.04 -0.20 -3.62
CA VAL A 71 19.60 0.00 -3.80
C VAL A 71 19.46 1.20 -4.72
N LEU A 72 18.84 1.05 -5.89
CA LEU A 72 18.51 2.20 -6.73
C LEU A 72 17.71 3.17 -5.85
N SER A 73 18.37 4.23 -5.38
CA SER A 73 17.78 5.32 -4.61
C SER A 73 16.97 6.19 -5.57
N LEU A 74 15.91 5.56 -6.07
CA LEU A 74 14.93 6.13 -6.96
C LEU A 74 13.57 5.76 -6.41
N VAL A 75 12.80 6.79 -6.14
CA VAL A 75 11.41 6.66 -5.69
C VAL A 75 10.55 7.41 -6.69
N TYR A 76 9.52 6.77 -7.19
CA TYR A 76 8.61 7.42 -8.13
C TYR A 76 7.16 7.22 -7.73
N ARG A 77 6.33 8.18 -8.08
CA ARG A 77 4.89 8.15 -7.88
C ARG A 77 4.20 7.81 -9.19
N ARG A 78 3.24 6.88 -9.13
CA ARG A 78 2.37 6.60 -10.28
C ARG A 78 0.96 6.36 -9.79
N LYS A 79 0.02 7.19 -10.28
CA LYS A 79 -1.40 7.16 -9.89
C LYS A 79 -1.60 7.24 -8.35
N GLY A 80 -0.77 8.04 -7.68
CA GLY A 80 -0.76 8.19 -6.21
C GLY A 80 0.16 7.20 -5.49
N ARG A 81 0.40 6.00 -6.02
CA ARG A 81 1.25 5.02 -5.34
C ARG A 81 2.72 5.38 -5.39
N LEU A 82 3.39 5.18 -4.27
CA LEU A 82 4.84 5.24 -4.17
C LEU A 82 5.44 3.90 -4.60
N TYR A 83 6.45 3.95 -5.46
CA TYR A 83 7.20 2.80 -5.93
C TYR A 83 8.69 3.02 -5.70
N HIS A 84 9.34 1.97 -5.23
CA HIS A 84 10.77 1.90 -4.98
C HIS A 84 11.22 0.43 -5.06
N ALA A 85 12.50 0.19 -4.86
CA ALA A 85 13.13 -1.12 -4.82
C ALA A 85 12.30 -2.20 -4.09
N LEU A 86 11.96 -1.95 -2.83
CA LEU A 86 11.25 -2.91 -1.97
C LEU A 86 9.77 -3.14 -2.35
N SER A 87 9.12 -2.23 -3.09
CA SER A 87 7.71 -2.43 -3.50
C SER A 87 7.54 -3.65 -4.40
N SER A 88 8.62 -4.10 -5.04
CA SER A 88 8.65 -5.27 -5.93
C SER A 88 9.02 -6.59 -5.24
N LEU A 89 9.45 -6.53 -3.97
CA LEU A 89 9.79 -7.70 -3.17
C LEU A 89 8.52 -8.40 -2.68
N ARG A 90 8.57 -9.73 -2.61
CA ARG A 90 7.50 -10.53 -1.98
C ARG A 90 7.48 -10.29 -0.47
N GLY A 91 6.32 -10.43 0.16
CA GLY A 91 6.15 -10.28 1.61
C GLY A 91 7.15 -11.13 2.40
N THR A 92 7.28 -12.42 2.04
CA THR A 92 8.24 -13.34 2.69
C THR A 92 9.70 -12.92 2.57
N THR A 93 10.08 -12.20 1.51
CA THR A 93 11.44 -11.63 1.37
C THR A 93 11.58 -10.37 2.21
N ARG A 94 10.53 -9.53 2.26
CA ARG A 94 10.52 -8.33 3.09
C ARG A 94 10.62 -8.67 4.57
N GLU A 95 9.88 -9.66 5.06
CA GLU A 95 9.90 -10.13 6.45
C GLU A 95 11.29 -10.56 6.95
N ARG A 96 12.18 -10.95 6.04
CA ARG A 96 13.57 -11.34 6.37
C ARG A 96 14.55 -10.16 6.36
N CYS A 97 14.10 -8.96 5.98
CA CYS A 97 14.95 -7.77 5.97
C CYS A 97 15.23 -7.28 7.39
N LEU A 98 16.32 -6.54 7.54
CA LEU A 98 16.65 -5.84 8.78
C LEU A 98 16.66 -4.34 8.52
N MET A 99 16.34 -3.54 9.53
CA MET A 99 16.39 -2.08 9.45
C MET A 99 17.22 -1.52 10.60
N HIS A 100 18.19 -0.68 10.26
CA HIS A 100 19.09 -0.05 11.21
C HIS A 100 18.42 1.15 11.87
N TYR A 101 18.33 1.14 13.20
CA TYR A 101 17.72 2.20 13.99
C TYR A 101 18.34 2.22 15.39
N GLU A 102 18.59 3.42 15.92
CA GLU A 102 19.22 3.61 17.25
C GLU A 102 20.52 2.81 17.44
N GLY A 103 21.36 2.73 16.39
CA GLY A 103 22.67 2.07 16.45
C GLY A 103 22.63 0.55 16.41
N ARG A 104 21.48 -0.08 16.15
CA ARG A 104 21.33 -1.53 16.06
C ARG A 104 20.45 -1.96 14.89
N TRP A 105 20.57 -3.21 14.49
CA TRP A 105 19.71 -3.82 13.48
C TRP A 105 18.46 -4.43 14.13
N HIS A 106 17.30 -4.07 13.59
CA HIS A 106 16.01 -4.61 14.00
C HIS A 106 15.45 -5.49 12.90
N ALA A 107 14.71 -6.54 13.27
CA ALA A 107 13.77 -7.16 12.34
C ALA A 107 12.80 -6.11 11.82
N VAL A 108 12.44 -6.19 10.55
CA VAL A 108 11.39 -5.32 10.02
C VAL A 108 10.01 -5.81 10.46
N ALA A 109 9.09 -4.87 10.57
CA ALA A 109 7.68 -5.09 10.82
C ALA A 109 6.86 -4.23 9.85
N GLU A 110 5.65 -4.69 9.53
CA GLU A 110 4.70 -3.97 8.70
C GLU A 110 3.58 -3.40 9.58
N ALA A 111 3.28 -2.11 9.41
CA ALA A 111 2.09 -1.46 9.95
C ALA A 111 1.16 -1.12 8.78
N ASP A 112 0.09 -1.90 8.60
CA ASP A 112 -0.82 -1.83 7.44
C ASP A 112 -2.27 -1.49 7.82
N VAL A 113 -2.94 -0.69 7.00
CA VAL A 113 -4.37 -0.38 7.16
C VAL A 113 -5.20 -1.56 6.64
N HIS A 114 -5.99 -2.17 7.52
CA HIS A 114 -6.95 -3.18 7.11
C HIS A 114 -7.95 -2.58 6.11
N ALA A 115 -8.09 -3.23 4.96
CA ALA A 115 -9.07 -2.87 3.95
C ALA A 115 -8.99 -1.38 3.54
N CYS A 116 -7.78 -0.84 3.32
CA CYS A 116 -7.56 0.61 3.11
C CYS A 116 -8.49 1.27 2.08
N PHE A 117 -8.67 0.66 0.90
CA PHE A 117 -9.61 1.19 -0.11
C PHE A 117 -11.06 1.25 0.38
N TRP A 118 -11.48 0.28 1.19
CA TRP A 118 -12.80 0.26 1.79
C TRP A 118 -12.95 1.33 2.87
N SER A 119 -11.88 1.60 3.62
CA SER A 119 -11.84 2.72 4.56
C SER A 119 -11.96 4.08 3.88
N VAL A 120 -11.28 4.26 2.73
CA VAL A 120 -11.42 5.45 1.87
C VAL A 120 -12.84 5.61 1.34
N LEU A 121 -13.52 4.53 0.98
CA LEU A 121 -14.91 4.61 0.52
C LEU A 121 -15.88 4.86 1.68
N ALA A 122 -15.63 4.23 2.84
CA ALA A 122 -16.43 4.40 4.05
C ALA A 122 -16.45 5.85 4.52
N SER A 123 -15.32 6.57 4.43
CA SER A 123 -15.24 8.00 4.77
C SER A 123 -16.13 8.90 3.94
N ARG A 124 -16.53 8.46 2.73
CA ARG A 124 -17.41 9.21 1.83
C ARG A 124 -18.89 8.94 2.08
N VAL A 125 -19.24 7.81 2.68
CA VAL A 125 -20.65 7.43 2.94
C VAL A 125 -21.06 7.61 4.40
N GLY A 126 -20.11 7.61 5.35
CA GLY A 126 -20.39 7.83 6.77
C GLY A 126 -21.28 6.76 7.41
N CYS A 127 -21.30 5.53 6.89
CA CYS A 127 -22.16 4.45 7.38
C CYS A 127 -21.57 3.81 8.67
N PRO A 128 -22.23 3.93 9.85
CA PRO A 128 -21.67 3.46 11.11
C PRO A 128 -21.37 1.96 11.15
N ASP A 129 -22.26 1.12 10.60
CA ASP A 129 -22.08 -0.33 10.60
C ASP A 129 -20.92 -0.78 9.72
N LEU A 130 -20.71 -0.12 8.58
CA LEU A 130 -19.53 -0.33 7.73
C LEU A 130 -18.25 0.07 8.47
N ILE A 131 -18.23 1.24 9.09
CA ILE A 131 -17.08 1.73 9.87
C ILE A 131 -16.75 0.75 11.00
N LYS A 132 -17.76 0.29 11.74
CA LYS A 132 -17.61 -0.71 12.80
C LYS A 132 -17.02 -2.02 12.27
N ALA A 133 -17.53 -2.52 11.14
CA ALA A 133 -16.99 -3.74 10.52
C ALA A 133 -15.51 -3.57 10.10
N LEU A 134 -15.13 -2.40 9.57
CA LEU A 134 -13.74 -2.09 9.22
C LEU A 134 -12.83 -1.98 10.46
N GLN A 135 -13.31 -1.35 11.53
CA GLN A 135 -12.59 -1.22 12.81
C GLN A 135 -12.39 -2.56 13.52
N LYS A 136 -13.33 -3.49 13.36
CA LYS A 136 -13.24 -4.84 13.92
C LYS A 136 -12.53 -5.85 13.02
N ARG A 137 -12.12 -5.43 11.81
CA ARG A 137 -11.56 -6.32 10.77
C ARG A 137 -12.53 -7.42 10.31
N GLU A 138 -13.82 -7.14 10.40
CA GLU A 138 -14.92 -8.04 10.03
C GLU A 138 -15.47 -7.76 8.62
N PHE A 139 -14.98 -6.72 7.93
CA PHE A 139 -15.53 -6.31 6.64
C PHE A 139 -15.45 -7.41 5.56
N TYR A 140 -14.30 -8.07 5.40
CA TYR A 140 -14.19 -9.12 4.40
C TYR A 140 -15.02 -10.35 4.77
N SER A 141 -14.99 -10.77 6.04
CA SER A 141 -15.74 -11.93 6.51
C SER A 141 -17.25 -11.71 6.45
N SER A 142 -17.75 -10.49 6.67
CA SER A 142 -19.18 -10.19 6.51
C SER A 142 -19.69 -10.36 5.07
N LEU A 143 -18.78 -10.26 4.09
CA LEU A 143 -19.04 -10.46 2.67
C LEU A 143 -18.82 -11.89 2.18
N ARG A 144 -18.37 -12.82 3.04
CA ARG A 144 -18.03 -14.20 2.66
C ARG A 144 -19.18 -14.92 1.96
N GLY A 145 -20.38 -14.89 2.54
CA GLY A 145 -21.51 -15.68 2.05
C GLY A 145 -21.11 -17.14 1.85
N ASP A 146 -21.37 -17.68 0.67
CA ASP A 146 -21.07 -19.08 0.30
C ASP A 146 -19.65 -19.26 -0.28
N PHE A 147 -18.73 -18.30 -0.08
CA PHE A 147 -17.37 -18.41 -0.61
C PHE A 147 -16.51 -19.41 0.18
N GLU A 148 -16.16 -20.51 -0.48
CA GLU A 148 -15.32 -21.61 0.02
C GLU A 148 -13.82 -21.38 -0.31
N GLY A 149 -13.21 -20.37 0.31
CA GLY A 149 -11.77 -20.10 0.15
C GLY A 149 -11.15 -19.46 1.39
N SER A 150 -9.82 -19.30 1.37
CA SER A 150 -9.10 -18.67 2.47
C SER A 150 -9.49 -17.20 2.64
N ASP A 151 -9.18 -16.59 3.78
CA ASP A 151 -9.38 -15.14 3.99
C ASP A 151 -8.59 -14.29 2.99
N GLY A 152 -7.42 -14.77 2.56
CA GLY A 152 -6.60 -14.13 1.53
C GLY A 152 -7.31 -14.12 0.17
N ASP A 153 -7.87 -15.27 -0.22
CA ASP A 153 -8.62 -15.41 -1.47
C ASP A 153 -9.90 -14.58 -1.43
N LEU A 154 -10.58 -14.54 -0.28
CA LEU A 154 -11.77 -13.73 -0.07
C LEU A 154 -11.46 -12.24 -0.26
N LYS A 155 -10.35 -11.73 0.29
CA LYS A 155 -9.92 -10.34 0.07
C LYS A 155 -9.74 -10.04 -1.42
N VAL A 156 -9.03 -10.90 -2.13
CA VAL A 156 -8.78 -10.77 -3.58
C VAL A 156 -10.10 -10.80 -4.34
N GLU A 157 -10.98 -11.72 -4.01
CA GLU A 157 -12.24 -11.92 -4.70
C GLU A 157 -13.23 -10.78 -4.44
N VAL A 158 -13.30 -10.25 -3.21
CA VAL A 158 -14.06 -9.04 -2.88
C VAL A 158 -13.55 -7.84 -3.68
N GLN A 159 -12.23 -7.63 -3.75
CA GLN A 159 -11.66 -6.55 -4.56
C GLN A 159 -11.95 -6.73 -6.04
N ARG A 160 -11.83 -7.95 -6.57
CA ARG A 160 -12.13 -8.29 -7.96
C ARG A 160 -13.60 -8.04 -8.27
N GLN A 161 -14.53 -8.61 -7.50
CA GLN A 161 -15.97 -8.53 -7.75
C GLN A 161 -16.59 -7.17 -7.45
N CYS A 162 -15.99 -6.35 -6.58
CA CYS A 162 -16.62 -5.09 -6.17
C CYS A 162 -15.87 -3.84 -6.64
N LEU A 163 -14.55 -3.86 -6.76
CA LEU A 163 -13.75 -2.67 -7.10
C LEU A 163 -13.15 -2.73 -8.51
N PHE A 164 -12.64 -3.88 -8.95
CA PHE A 164 -11.77 -3.95 -10.15
C PHE A 164 -12.28 -4.79 -11.33
N TRP A 165 -13.50 -5.32 -11.28
CA TRP A 165 -14.04 -6.07 -12.41
C TRP A 165 -14.30 -5.21 -13.65
N ARG A 166 -14.28 -5.85 -14.82
CA ARG A 166 -14.53 -5.23 -16.14
C ARG A 166 -15.79 -5.75 -16.89
N ASP A 167 -16.33 -6.91 -16.49
CA ASP A 167 -17.54 -7.54 -17.08
C ASP A 167 -18.87 -7.02 -16.49
N ALA A 168 -19.78 -6.58 -17.37
CA ALA A 168 -21.11 -6.01 -17.09
C ALA A 168 -22.05 -6.83 -16.18
N ARG A 169 -21.82 -8.13 -15.98
CA ARG A 169 -22.65 -9.01 -15.14
C ARG A 169 -22.38 -8.85 -13.63
N LEU A 170 -22.35 -7.62 -13.14
CA LEU A 170 -22.08 -7.33 -11.73
C LEU A 170 -23.22 -7.79 -10.82
N SER A 171 -24.46 -7.56 -11.24
CA SER A 171 -25.67 -7.94 -10.50
C SER A 171 -25.80 -9.44 -10.28
N GLU A 172 -25.05 -10.26 -11.01
CA GLU A 172 -25.04 -11.73 -10.88
C GLU A 172 -24.02 -12.24 -9.85
N ARG A 173 -23.10 -11.39 -9.41
CA ARG A 173 -21.98 -11.82 -8.56
C ARG A 173 -22.39 -11.93 -7.10
N PRO A 174 -22.12 -13.06 -6.41
CA PRO A 174 -22.62 -13.31 -5.07
C PRO A 174 -22.10 -12.32 -4.03
N ILE A 175 -20.80 -11.98 -4.08
CA ILE A 175 -20.21 -11.02 -3.12
C ILE A 175 -20.76 -9.61 -3.35
N TRP A 176 -20.97 -9.22 -4.62
CA TRP A 176 -21.60 -7.92 -4.92
C TRP A 176 -23.04 -7.86 -4.42
N ARG A 177 -23.84 -8.90 -4.65
CA ARG A 177 -25.22 -8.98 -4.10
C ARG A 177 -25.20 -8.87 -2.58
N ARG A 178 -24.25 -9.51 -1.92
CA ARG A 178 -24.08 -9.40 -0.46
C ARG A 178 -23.72 -7.99 -0.02
N LEU A 179 -22.78 -7.34 -0.71
CA LEU A 179 -22.41 -5.94 -0.48
C LEU A 179 -23.62 -5.00 -0.62
N CYS A 180 -24.43 -5.16 -1.67
CA CYS A 180 -25.65 -4.36 -1.87
C CYS A 180 -26.65 -4.50 -0.72
N ARG A 181 -26.78 -5.72 -0.16
CA ARG A 181 -27.70 -5.99 0.96
C ARG A 181 -27.19 -5.40 2.27
N LEU A 182 -25.90 -5.56 2.57
CA LEU A 182 -25.32 -5.12 3.85
C LEU A 182 -25.00 -3.63 3.87
N TYR A 183 -24.49 -3.09 2.75
CA TYR A 183 -23.97 -1.73 2.66
C TYR A 183 -24.48 -1.03 1.38
N PRO A 184 -25.79 -0.77 1.25
CA PRO A 184 -26.39 -0.25 0.01
C PRO A 184 -25.85 1.13 -0.41
N LEU A 185 -25.54 2.00 0.54
CA LEU A 185 -24.95 3.32 0.25
C LEU A 185 -23.54 3.20 -0.35
N LEU A 186 -22.74 2.25 0.16
CA LEU A 186 -21.41 1.96 -0.37
C LEU A 186 -21.49 1.41 -1.79
N ALA A 187 -22.40 0.47 -2.05
CA ALA A 187 -22.62 -0.08 -3.39
C ALA A 187 -23.07 0.99 -4.39
N THR A 188 -23.96 1.90 -3.96
CA THR A 188 -24.38 3.06 -4.75
C THR A 188 -23.21 3.98 -5.08
N LEU A 189 -22.36 4.32 -4.10
CA LEU A 189 -21.17 5.15 -4.32
C LEU A 189 -20.22 4.50 -5.32
N ILE A 190 -19.92 3.20 -5.17
CA ILE A 190 -19.02 2.47 -6.09
C ILE A 190 -19.59 2.52 -7.52
N THR A 191 -20.88 2.27 -7.68
CA THR A 191 -21.57 2.32 -8.98
C THR A 191 -21.48 3.72 -9.59
N LYS A 192 -21.74 4.77 -8.79
CA LYS A 192 -21.63 6.17 -9.22
C LYS A 192 -20.22 6.51 -9.69
N LEU A 193 -19.21 6.24 -8.86
CA LEU A 193 -17.80 6.53 -9.19
C LEU A 193 -17.35 5.82 -10.47
N ARG A 194 -17.87 4.62 -10.73
CA ARG A 194 -17.57 3.88 -11.95
C ARG A 194 -18.29 4.38 -13.18
N ARG A 195 -19.54 4.81 -13.07
CA ARG A 195 -20.24 5.44 -14.19
C ARG A 195 -19.58 6.76 -14.60
N GLN A 196 -19.06 7.50 -13.61
CA GLN A 196 -18.40 8.78 -13.85
C GLN A 196 -17.00 8.65 -14.45
N ASN A 197 -16.21 7.66 -14.02
CA ASN A 197 -14.79 7.61 -14.37
C ASN A 197 -14.39 6.32 -15.13
N GLY A 198 -15.22 5.28 -15.12
CA GLY A 198 -14.82 3.94 -15.54
C GLY A 198 -14.02 3.18 -14.47
N VAL A 199 -13.76 1.89 -14.72
CA VAL A 199 -13.16 0.97 -13.72
C VAL A 199 -11.71 1.36 -13.40
N THR A 200 -10.93 1.67 -14.43
CA THR A 200 -9.51 2.05 -14.28
C THR A 200 -9.35 3.31 -13.42
N ASP A 201 -10.30 4.23 -13.52
CA ASP A 201 -10.22 5.50 -12.81
C ASP A 201 -10.82 5.44 -11.41
N LEU A 202 -11.76 4.52 -11.13
CA LEU A 202 -12.08 4.17 -9.73
C LEU A 202 -10.82 3.69 -9.01
N ALA A 203 -10.04 2.79 -9.63
CA ALA A 203 -8.79 2.33 -9.04
C ALA A 203 -7.80 3.48 -8.82
N ALA A 204 -7.63 4.35 -9.82
CA ALA A 204 -6.77 5.52 -9.70
C ALA A 204 -7.24 6.51 -8.62
N PHE A 205 -8.56 6.72 -8.49
CA PHE A 205 -9.16 7.54 -7.43
C PHE A 205 -8.85 6.99 -6.04
N LEU A 206 -9.03 5.68 -5.85
CA LEU A 206 -8.74 5.00 -4.59
C LEU A 206 -7.26 5.08 -4.24
N MET A 207 -6.37 4.85 -5.21
CA MET A 207 -4.92 4.94 -5.03
C MET A 207 -4.46 6.37 -4.70
N ARG A 208 -5.03 7.40 -5.33
CA ARG A 208 -4.73 8.80 -4.99
C ARG A 208 -5.21 9.18 -3.58
N SER A 209 -6.39 8.70 -3.20
CA SER A 209 -6.96 8.97 -1.87
C SER A 209 -6.18 8.28 -0.76
N GLU A 210 -5.78 7.02 -0.98
CA GLU A 210 -4.83 6.28 -0.13
C GLU A 210 -3.50 7.03 0.00
N ALA A 211 -2.94 7.49 -1.12
CA ALA A 211 -1.64 8.16 -1.15
C ALA A 211 -1.60 9.47 -0.39
N LYS A 212 -2.68 10.25 -0.43
CA LYS A 212 -2.81 11.48 0.34
C LYS A 212 -2.57 11.22 1.83
N THR A 213 -3.17 10.17 2.37
CA THR A 213 -2.99 9.83 3.79
C THR A 213 -1.67 9.12 4.03
N MET A 214 -1.34 8.07 3.27
CA MET A 214 -0.19 7.21 3.55
C MET A 214 1.15 7.81 3.13
N VAL A 215 1.20 8.46 1.96
CA VAL A 215 2.46 8.94 1.38
C VAL A 215 2.68 10.43 1.66
N ASP A 216 1.65 11.26 1.60
CA ASP A 216 1.79 12.70 1.92
C ASP A 216 1.67 12.97 3.43
N GLY A 217 0.86 12.20 4.15
CA GLY A 217 0.66 12.31 5.59
C GLY A 217 1.60 11.44 6.41
N VAL A 218 1.39 10.13 6.38
CA VAL A 218 2.04 9.16 7.31
C VAL A 218 3.54 9.12 7.11
N LEU A 219 4.01 8.85 5.90
CA LEU A 219 5.42 8.61 5.65
C LEU A 219 6.32 9.79 6.10
N PRO A 220 6.00 11.07 5.82
CA PRO A 220 6.78 12.21 6.32
C PRO A 220 6.61 12.48 7.82
N SER A 221 5.53 12.00 8.45
CA SER A 221 5.24 12.24 9.87
C SER A 221 5.92 11.25 10.81
N ILE A 222 6.43 10.15 10.28
CA ILE A 222 7.18 9.16 11.07
C ILE A 222 8.57 9.72 11.39
N ASN A 223 9.04 9.53 12.62
CA ASN A 223 10.35 10.01 13.09
C ASN A 223 11.47 8.95 13.09
N PHE A 224 11.16 7.70 12.76
CA PHE A 224 12.11 6.59 12.59
C PHE A 224 12.23 6.16 11.12
N PRO A 225 13.29 5.45 10.69
CA PRO A 225 13.39 4.91 9.34
C PRO A 225 12.14 4.11 8.99
N ALA A 226 11.54 4.42 7.84
CA ALA A 226 10.34 3.74 7.38
C ALA A 226 10.26 3.80 5.85
N VAL A 227 9.68 2.77 5.25
CA VAL A 227 9.46 2.71 3.80
C VAL A 227 7.97 2.51 3.54
N GLY A 228 7.38 3.34 2.68
CA GLY A 228 5.96 3.24 2.32
C GLY A 228 5.64 1.96 1.54
N LEU A 229 4.61 1.23 1.94
CA LEU A 229 4.13 0.02 1.27
C LEU A 229 2.63 0.18 0.96
N HIS A 230 2.27 0.85 -0.13
CA HIS A 230 0.86 1.06 -0.54
C HIS A 230 -0.07 1.47 0.63
N ASP A 231 -0.76 0.51 1.26
CA ASP A 231 -1.68 0.66 2.39
C ASP A 231 -1.01 0.65 3.77
N GLY A 232 0.32 0.64 3.86
CA GLY A 232 1.08 0.57 5.10
C GLY A 232 2.49 1.13 5.01
N VAL A 233 3.29 0.83 6.03
CA VAL A 233 4.73 1.14 6.08
C VAL A 233 5.51 -0.04 6.63
N LEU A 234 6.74 -0.21 6.13
CA LEU A 234 7.75 -1.10 6.69
C LEU A 234 8.63 -0.29 7.66
N THR A 235 8.89 -0.80 8.84
CA THR A 235 9.54 -0.09 9.96
C THR A 235 10.38 -1.07 10.80
N PRO A 236 11.31 -0.62 11.67
CA PRO A 236 11.85 -1.47 12.72
C PRO A 236 10.72 -2.05 13.58
N SER A 237 10.85 -3.31 14.00
CA SER A 237 9.83 -4.01 14.80
C SER A 237 9.48 -3.31 16.11
N SER A 238 10.47 -2.68 16.75
CA SER A 238 10.27 -1.85 17.95
C SER A 238 9.37 -0.64 17.72
N CYS A 239 9.22 -0.19 16.48
CA CYS A 239 8.47 1.01 16.10
C CYS A 239 7.11 0.70 15.45
N ALA A 240 6.75 -0.57 15.27
CA ALA A 240 5.52 -0.98 14.57
C ALA A 240 4.25 -0.42 15.23
N ALA A 241 4.20 -0.40 16.56
CA ALA A 241 3.09 0.17 17.31
C ALA A 241 2.99 1.70 17.12
N SER A 242 4.11 2.43 17.19
CA SER A 242 4.16 3.87 16.94
C SER A 242 3.75 4.23 15.50
N ALA A 243 4.15 3.40 14.52
CA ALA A 243 3.70 3.55 13.14
C ALA A 243 2.19 3.37 13.02
N ALA A 244 1.64 2.32 13.66
CA ALA A 244 0.20 2.06 13.63
C ALA A 244 -0.62 3.18 14.30
N GLN A 245 -0.12 3.77 15.39
CA GLN A 245 -0.73 4.94 16.02
C GLN A 245 -0.71 6.16 15.10
N THR A 246 0.41 6.42 14.42
CA THR A 246 0.55 7.52 13.46
C THR A 246 -0.43 7.37 12.29
N ILE A 247 -0.52 6.16 11.72
CA ILE A 247 -1.49 5.82 10.67
C ILE A 247 -2.91 6.08 11.17
N SER A 248 -3.27 5.55 12.33
CA SER A 248 -4.62 5.69 12.90
C SER A 248 -4.99 7.15 13.16
N LYS A 249 -4.06 7.95 13.66
CA LYS A 249 -4.25 9.39 13.93
C LYS A 249 -4.52 10.15 12.63
N LEU A 250 -3.68 9.97 11.62
CA LEU A 250 -3.82 10.69 10.34
C LEU A 250 -5.02 10.21 9.54
N ALA A 251 -5.28 8.91 9.52
CA ALA A 251 -6.49 8.36 8.94
C ALA A 251 -7.75 8.90 9.62
N ARG A 252 -7.76 9.08 10.95
CA ARG A 252 -8.90 9.74 11.64
C ARG A 252 -9.11 11.18 11.17
N ALA A 253 -8.04 11.94 10.98
CA ALA A 253 -8.13 13.32 10.50
C ALA A 253 -8.63 13.38 9.04
N ASP A 254 -8.13 12.50 8.18
CA ASP A 254 -8.45 12.50 6.74
C ASP A 254 -9.78 11.82 6.40
N TRP A 255 -10.11 10.73 7.11
CA TRP A 255 -11.23 9.84 6.79
C TRP A 255 -12.39 9.96 7.78
N GLY A 256 -12.24 10.73 8.86
CA GLY A 256 -13.27 10.93 9.88
C GLY A 256 -13.41 9.79 10.88
N PHE A 257 -12.63 8.71 10.77
CA PHE A 257 -12.59 7.62 11.73
C PHE A 257 -11.21 6.94 11.75
N ALA A 258 -10.87 6.30 12.87
CA ALA A 258 -9.64 5.50 12.95
C ALA A 258 -9.92 4.10 12.37
N PRO A 259 -9.30 3.70 11.25
CA PRO A 259 -9.41 2.34 10.72
C PRO A 259 -8.65 1.34 11.60
N ALA A 260 -8.92 0.05 11.44
CA ALA A 260 -8.08 -0.96 12.05
C ALA A 260 -6.71 -1.00 11.36
N VAL A 261 -5.63 -0.81 12.11
CA VAL A 261 -4.25 -0.94 11.63
C VAL A 261 -3.65 -2.20 12.22
N ARG A 262 -2.98 -3.02 11.40
CA ARG A 262 -2.30 -4.24 11.83
C ARG A 262 -0.80 -3.97 11.87
N ALA A 263 -0.21 -4.14 13.05
CA ALA A 263 1.23 -4.19 13.23
C ALA A 263 1.65 -5.67 13.30
N LYS A 264 2.54 -6.11 12.41
CA LYS A 264 3.09 -7.46 12.35
C LYS A 264 4.60 -7.40 12.28
#